data_AF-A0A662HJV6-F1
#
_entry.id   AF-A0A662HJV6-F1
#
_cell.length_a   1.000
_cell.length_b   1.000
_cell.length_c   1.000
_cell.angle_alpha   90.00
_cell.angle_beta   90.00
_cell.angle_gamma   90.00
#
_symmetry.space_group_name_H-M   'P 1'
#
loop_
_entity.id
_entity.type
_entity.pdbx_description
1 polymer ?
#
loop_
_entity_poly.entity_id
_entity_poly.type
_entity_poly.pdbx_seq_one_letter_code
_entity_poly.pdbx_strand_id
1 'polypeptide(L)' 'MRVLVGGLVVALAAVASAALAWIACYEVRACEGSSQAYTGYALIAILSLLILSLIHVVSVKLRR' A
#
# COMPACT_ATOMS: atom_id res chain seq x y z
N MET A 1 -16.03 2.35 15.48
CA MET A 1 -15.04 1.41 14.91
C MET A 1 -15.07 1.33 13.39
N ARG A 2 -16.23 1.15 12.73
CA ARG A 2 -16.30 1.07 11.25
C ARG A 2 -15.68 2.28 10.52
N VAL A 3 -15.87 3.49 11.03
CA VAL A 3 -15.31 4.73 10.44
C VAL A 3 -13.78 4.76 10.53
N LEU A 4 -13.20 4.29 11.64
CA LEU A 4 -11.75 4.16 11.82
C LEU A 4 -11.14 3.13 10.87
N VAL A 5 -11.82 1.98 10.67
CA VAL A 5 -11.38 0.94 9.72
C VAL A 5 -11.45 1.46 8.28
N GLY A 6 -12.52 2.18 7.93
CA GLY A 6 -12.64 2.80 6.60
C GLY A 6 -11.53 3.82 6.33
N GLY A 7 -11.23 4.69 7.31
CA GLY A 7 -10.13 5.66 7.20
C GLY A 7 -8.76 4.99 7.05
N LEU A 8 -8.51 3.92 7.82
CA LEU A 8 -7.27 3.14 7.71
C LEU A 8 -7.10 2.50 6.33
N VAL A 9 -8.18 1.94 5.77
CA VAL A 9 -8.20 1.35 4.41
C VAL A 9 -7.85 2.39 3.35
N VAL A 10 -8.44 3.60 3.44
CA VAL A 10 -8.14 4.69 2.50
C VAL A 10 -6.69 5.15 2.62
N ALA A 11 -6.18 5.32 3.85
CA ALA A 11 -4.79 5.71 4.08
C ALA A 11 -3.80 4.67 3.51
N LEU A 12 -4.04 3.37 3.74
CA LEU A 12 -3.20 2.29 3.20
C LEU A 12 -3.24 2.25 1.68
N ALA A 13 -4.41 2.45 1.07
CA ALA A 13 -4.55 2.49 -0.38
C ALA A 13 -3.78 3.67 -0.99
N ALA A 14 -3.81 4.85 -0.35
CA ALA A 14 -3.05 6.02 -0.78
C ALA A 14 -1.54 5.77 -0.71
N VAL A 15 -1.06 5.17 0.40
CA VAL A 15 0.36 4.84 0.58
C VAL A 15 0.84 3.82 -0.45
N ALA A 16 0.07 2.76 -0.69
CA ALA A 16 0.39 1.76 -1.72
C ALA A 16 0.48 2.38 -3.12
N SER A 17 -0.49 3.25 -3.47
CA SER A 17 -0.54 3.93 -4.76
C SER A 17 0.64 4.87 -4.98
N ALA A 18 1.01 5.64 -3.96
CA ALA A 18 2.16 6.54 -4.00
C ALA A 18 3.48 5.78 -4.19
N ALA A 19 3.65 4.66 -3.46
CA ALA A 19 4.84 3.82 -3.59
C ALA A 19 4.94 3.18 -4.98
N LEU A 20 3.82 2.67 -5.52
CA LEU A 20 3.76 2.12 -6.88
C LEU A 20 4.07 3.17 -7.96
N ALA A 21 3.59 4.41 -7.80
CA ALA A 21 3.89 5.50 -8.72
C ALA A 21 5.40 5.82 -8.72
N TRP A 22 6.04 5.79 -7.55
CA TRP A 22 7.50 5.99 -7.44
C TRP A 22 8.29 4.87 -8.12
N ILE A 23 7.89 3.63 -7.90
CA ILE A 23 8.48 2.44 -8.55
C ILE A 23 8.34 2.55 -10.07
N ALA A 24 7.15 2.89 -10.57
CA ALA A 24 6.92 3.08 -12.00
C ALA A 24 7.78 4.20 -12.58
N CYS A 25 7.89 5.33 -11.87
CA CYS A 25 8.72 6.46 -12.27
C CYS A 25 10.21 6.11 -12.35
N TYR A 26 10.69 5.26 -11.43
CA TYR A 26 12.04 4.74 -11.43
C TYR A 26 12.30 3.78 -12.61
N GLU A 27 11.38 2.86 -12.89
CA GLU A 27 11.48 1.92 -14.01
C GLU A 27 11.55 2.63 -15.38
N VAL A 28 10.75 3.70 -15.57
CA VAL A 28 10.85 4.54 -16.79
C VAL A 28 12.02 5.51 -16.78
N ARG A 29 12.88 5.47 -15.75
CA ARG A 29 14.03 6.36 -15.52
C ARG A 29 13.70 7.86 -15.53
N ALA A 30 12.44 8.21 -15.25
CA ALA A 30 11.99 9.59 -15.17
C ALA A 30 12.32 10.22 -13.82
N CYS A 31 12.48 9.40 -12.78
CA CYS A 31 12.84 9.82 -11.43
C CYS A 31 14.24 9.28 -11.06
N GLU A 32 15.10 10.12 -10.46
CA GLU A 32 16.32 9.65 -9.81
C GLU A 32 15.97 8.82 -8.57
N GLY A 33 16.60 7.65 -8.42
CA GLY A 33 16.39 6.78 -7.28
C GLY A 33 17.61 5.89 -7.03
N SER A 34 17.78 5.48 -5.79
CA SER A 34 18.72 4.42 -5.45
C SER A 34 17.99 3.08 -5.41
N SER A 35 18.69 2.00 -5.72
CA SER A 35 18.16 0.63 -5.59
C SER A 35 17.69 0.31 -4.17
N GLN A 36 18.28 0.96 -3.16
CA GLN A 36 17.84 0.87 -1.77
C GLN A 36 16.48 1.55 -1.54
N ALA A 37 16.25 2.74 -2.12
CA ALA A 37 14.96 3.41 -2.06
C ALA A 37 13.86 2.61 -2.78
N TYR A 38 14.17 2.04 -3.94
CA TYR A 38 13.26 1.16 -4.69
C TYR A 38 12.75 -0.01 -3.83
N THR A 39 13.68 -0.72 -3.18
CA THR A 39 13.35 -1.85 -2.32
C THR A 39 12.44 -1.42 -1.16
N GLY A 40 12.70 -0.23 -0.60
CA GLY A 40 11.86 0.37 0.44
C GLY A 40 10.43 0.64 -0.02
N TYR A 41 10.26 1.32 -1.16
CA TYR A 41 8.92 1.60 -1.71
C TYR A 41 8.17 0.31 -2.08
N ALA A 42 8.86 -0.68 -2.65
CA ALA A 42 8.26 -1.98 -2.96
C ALA A 42 7.76 -2.68 -1.69
N LEU A 43 8.56 -2.68 -0.62
CA LEU A 43 8.17 -3.26 0.67
C LEU A 43 6.94 -2.56 1.26
N ILE A 44 6.90 -1.22 1.20
CA ILE A 44 5.78 -0.40 1.67
C ILE A 44 4.49 -0.76 0.90
N ALA A 45 4.57 -0.89 -0.42
CA ALA A 45 3.41 -1.27 -1.24
C ALA A 45 2.89 -2.67 -0.87
N ILE A 46 3.78 -3.65 -0.75
CA ILE A 46 3.44 -5.03 -0.41
C ILE A 46 2.79 -5.11 0.98
N LEU A 47 3.40 -4.50 1.99
CA LEU A 47 2.89 -4.47 3.36
C LEU A 47 1.51 -3.81 3.42
N SER A 48 1.32 -2.69 2.71
CA SER A 48 0.05 -1.98 2.68
C SER A 48 -1.07 -2.84 2.08
N LEU A 49 -0.79 -3.52 0.96
CA LEU A 49 -1.72 -4.45 0.31
C LEU A 49 -2.05 -5.66 1.19
N LEU A 50 -1.05 -6.21 1.89
CA LEU A 50 -1.24 -7.33 2.80
C LEU A 50 -2.15 -6.96 3.99
N ILE A 51 -1.96 -5.77 4.56
CA ILE A 51 -2.83 -5.25 5.62
C ILE A 51 -4.25 -5.02 5.09
N LEU A 52 -4.41 -4.43 3.91
CA LEU A 52 -5.71 -4.27 3.24
C LEU A 52 -6.44 -5.61 3.06
N SER A 53 -5.72 -6.64 2.60
CA SER A 53 -6.25 -8.00 2.45
C SER A 53 -6.70 -8.61 3.77
N LEU A 54 -5.88 -8.48 4.83
CA LEU A 54 -6.23 -8.96 6.17
C LEU A 54 -7.47 -8.24 6.72
N ILE A 55 -7.54 -6.91 6.60
CA ILE A 55 -8.70 -6.12 7.02
C ILE A 55 -9.95 -6.58 6.27
N HIS A 56 -9.85 -6.85 4.97
CA HIS A 56 -10.96 -7.32 4.16
C HIS A 56 -11.43 -8.71 4.61
N VAL A 57 -10.52 -9.68 4.77
CA VAL A 57 -10.85 -11.04 5.23
C VAL A 57 -11.49 -11.02 6.61
N VAL A 58 -10.91 -10.27 7.54
CA VAL A 58 -11.43 -10.11 8.91
C VAL A 58 -12.81 -9.46 8.88
N SER A 59 -13.00 -8.39 8.08
CA SER A 59 -14.29 -7.72 7.93
C SER A 59 -15.37 -8.61 7.32
N VAL A 60 -15.01 -9.49 6.38
CA VAL A 60 -15.95 -10.46 5.77
C VAL A 60 -16.31 -11.54 6.78
N LYS A 61 -15.33 -12.09 7.50
CA LYS A 61 -15.58 -13.11 8.54
C LYS A 61 -16.40 -12.58 9.70
N LEU A 62 -16.16 -11.36 10.17
CA LEU A 62 -16.95 -10.71 11.25
C LEU A 62 -18.37 -10.32 10.82
N ARG A 63 -18.67 -10.30 9.52
CA ARG A 63 -20.01 -10.00 9.00
C ARG A 63 -20.90 -11.24 8.87
N ARG A 64 -20.32 -12.45 8.98
CA ARG A 64 -21.03 -13.72 9.08
C ARG A 64 -21.16 -14.12 10.54
#